data_AF-A0AA48KIW0-F1
#
_entry.id   AF-A0AA48KIW0-F1
#
_cell.length_a   1.000
_cell.length_b   1.000
_cell.length_c   1.000
_cell.angle_alpha   90.00
_cell.angle_beta   90.00
_cell.angle_gamma   90.00
#
_symmetry.space_group_name_H-M   'P 1'
#
loop_
_entity.id
_entity.type
_entity.pdbx_description
1 polymer ?
#
loop_
_entity_poly.entity_id
_entity_poly.type
_entity_poly.pdbx_seq_one_letter_code
_entity_poly.pdbx_strand_id
1 'polypeptide(L)'
;MHRILFLASTSLAALSCASMAHAQSSTETYTYDALGRLIKVVTTGGQNNGETQSICYDKADNRTQYLANTSSGSVECSGSAPPPPPPPPPPPPPPPPPPPGNNPPTTTTDFASASGCNGTLYVNLTANDSDPEGNLPLALTGITRNQGSASATVISASTVEVVLGGVAFDFSLFTYTVADSLGATSTGDLNVAAGSCSGGGGGPPL
;
A
#
# COMPACT_ATOMS: atom_id res chain seq x y z
N MET A 1 7.95 -52.86 87.21
CA MET A 1 8.17 -51.63 86.44
C MET A 1 6.79 -51.08 86.04
N HIS A 2 6.41 -49.92 86.58
CA HIS A 2 5.61 -48.80 85.99
C HIS A 2 4.36 -49.14 85.11
N ARG A 3 3.13 -48.62 85.30
CA ARG A 3 2.65 -47.31 85.82
C ARG A 3 1.18 -47.33 86.30
N ILE A 4 0.92 -46.39 87.20
CA ILE A 4 -0.34 -45.89 87.81
C ILE A 4 -1.18 -45.08 86.80
N LEU A 5 -2.52 -45.07 86.90
CA LEU A 5 -3.33 -43.83 87.08
C LEU A 5 -4.83 -44.07 87.36
N PHE A 6 -5.31 -43.34 88.37
CA PHE A 6 -6.69 -43.20 88.88
C PHE A 6 -7.55 -42.22 88.02
N LEU A 7 -8.88 -42.22 88.27
CA LEU A 7 -9.84 -41.08 88.47
C LEU A 7 -11.22 -41.50 87.91
N ALA A 8 -12.29 -41.79 88.68
CA ALA A 8 -13.10 -41.00 89.63
C ALA A 8 -14.06 -39.96 89.01
N SER A 9 -15.37 -40.15 89.28
CA SER A 9 -16.47 -39.15 89.32
C SER A 9 -16.90 -38.48 87.99
N THR A 10 -18.14 -38.06 87.72
CA THR A 10 -19.33 -37.75 88.53
C THR A 10 -20.51 -37.52 87.57
N SER A 11 -21.72 -37.91 87.98
CA SER A 11 -23.00 -37.68 87.28
C SER A 11 -23.42 -36.20 87.26
N LEU A 12 -24.08 -35.74 86.19
CA LEU A 12 -24.75 -34.42 86.14
C LEU A 12 -26.15 -34.53 85.53
N ALA A 13 -27.14 -34.02 86.27
CA ALA A 13 -28.58 -34.10 86.00
C ALA A 13 -29.01 -33.25 84.80
N ALA A 14 -29.92 -33.79 83.97
CA ALA A 14 -30.47 -33.12 82.79
C ALA A 14 -31.74 -32.32 83.13
N LEU A 15 -31.65 -30.99 83.05
CA LEU A 15 -32.79 -30.06 83.07
C LEU A 15 -33.24 -29.85 81.61
N SER A 16 -34.45 -30.30 81.24
CA SER A 16 -35.01 -30.07 79.90
C SER A 16 -35.54 -28.65 79.76
N CYS A 17 -34.72 -27.72 79.26
CA CYS A 17 -35.21 -26.43 78.77
C CYS A 17 -35.84 -26.62 77.39
N ALA A 18 -37.16 -26.37 77.27
CA ALA A 18 -37.79 -26.13 75.99
C ALA A 18 -37.30 -24.76 75.47
N SER A 19 -36.57 -24.75 74.35
CA SER A 19 -36.11 -23.52 73.71
C SER A 19 -37.31 -22.77 73.10
N MET A 20 -37.56 -21.55 73.57
CA MET A 20 -38.46 -20.62 72.91
C MET A 20 -37.88 -20.27 71.53
N ALA A 21 -38.66 -20.45 70.46
CA ALA A 21 -38.23 -20.06 69.12
C ALA A 21 -38.07 -18.53 69.05
N HIS A 22 -36.83 -18.06 68.87
CA HIS A 22 -36.52 -16.65 68.70
C HIS A 22 -36.69 -16.30 67.23
N ALA A 23 -37.52 -15.30 66.90
CA ALA A 23 -37.57 -14.78 65.53
C ALA A 23 -36.19 -14.21 65.17
N GLN A 24 -35.63 -14.66 64.05
CA GLN A 24 -34.38 -14.15 63.51
C GLN A 24 -34.68 -13.42 62.21
N SER A 25 -34.29 -12.14 62.11
CA SER A 25 -34.43 -11.37 60.88
C SER A 25 -33.40 -11.84 59.85
N SER A 26 -33.85 -11.98 58.60
CA SER A 26 -33.01 -12.31 57.45
C SER A 26 -33.32 -11.36 56.29
N THR A 27 -32.29 -10.93 55.58
CA THR A 27 -32.33 -9.97 54.48
C THR A 27 -31.71 -10.61 53.24
N GLU A 28 -32.44 -10.64 52.13
CA GLU A 28 -31.92 -11.11 50.84
C GLU A 28 -31.54 -9.92 49.94
N THR A 29 -30.34 -9.97 49.37
CA THR A 29 -29.85 -8.98 48.40
C THR A 29 -29.79 -9.61 47.00
N TYR A 30 -30.51 -9.02 46.05
CA TYR A 30 -30.59 -9.49 44.66
C TYR A 30 -29.67 -8.68 43.75
N THR A 31 -28.92 -9.34 42.87
CA THR A 31 -28.12 -8.70 41.82
C THR A 31 -28.60 -9.15 40.45
N TYR A 32 -28.70 -8.20 39.53
CA TYR A 32 -29.17 -8.42 38.16
C TYR A 32 -28.06 -8.14 37.15
N ASP A 33 -28.14 -8.77 35.98
CA ASP A 33 -27.29 -8.43 34.84
C ASP A 33 -27.83 -7.23 34.02
N ALA A 34 -27.13 -6.85 32.96
CA ALA A 34 -27.51 -5.74 32.08
C ALA A 34 -28.83 -5.97 31.32
N LEU A 35 -29.33 -7.21 31.27
CA LEU A 35 -30.63 -7.55 30.68
C LEU A 35 -31.75 -7.57 31.73
N GLY A 36 -31.44 -7.29 33.00
CA GLY A 36 -32.40 -7.28 34.11
C GLY A 36 -32.72 -8.67 34.67
N ARG A 37 -31.91 -9.69 34.37
CA ARG A 37 -32.11 -11.05 34.88
C ARG A 37 -31.40 -11.26 36.20
N LEU A 38 -32.01 -12.00 37.13
CA LEU A 38 -31.42 -12.30 38.44
C LEU A 38 -30.21 -13.22 38.27
N ILE A 39 -29.03 -12.77 38.72
CA ILE A 39 -27.78 -13.54 38.63
C ILE A 39 -27.20 -13.93 39.99
N LYS A 40 -27.59 -13.23 41.08
CA LYS A 40 -27.08 -13.52 42.42
C LYS A 40 -28.09 -13.17 43.52
N VAL A 41 -28.17 -14.02 44.54
CA VAL A 41 -28.88 -13.75 45.81
C VAL A 41 -27.90 -13.93 46.96
N VAL A 42 -27.84 -12.98 47.88
CA VAL A 42 -27.04 -13.08 49.11
C VAL A 42 -27.94 -12.91 50.31
N THR A 43 -27.97 -13.91 51.20
CA THR A 43 -28.79 -13.90 52.41
C THR A 43 -27.94 -13.47 53.60
N THR A 44 -28.39 -12.44 54.31
CA THR A 44 -27.72 -11.87 55.50
C THR A 44 -28.67 -11.91 56.70
N GLY A 45 -28.20 -12.42 57.84
CA GLY A 45 -29.02 -12.67 59.02
C GLY A 45 -29.85 -13.96 58.94
N GLY A 46 -30.35 -14.40 60.10
CA GLY A 46 -31.09 -15.66 60.22
C GLY A 46 -30.20 -16.90 60.11
N GLN A 47 -30.85 -18.06 59.91
CA GLN A 47 -30.21 -19.38 59.87
C GLN A 47 -29.29 -19.57 58.66
N ASN A 48 -29.57 -18.88 57.55
CA ASN A 48 -28.85 -18.97 56.28
C ASN A 48 -27.92 -17.77 56.05
N ASN A 49 -27.48 -17.12 57.13
CA ASN A 49 -26.58 -15.98 57.05
C ASN A 49 -25.28 -16.35 56.30
N GLY A 50 -25.01 -15.66 55.20
CA GLY A 50 -23.85 -15.89 54.34
C GLY A 50 -24.12 -16.85 53.17
N GLU A 51 -25.33 -17.40 53.03
CA GLU A 51 -25.70 -18.17 51.84
C GLU A 51 -25.66 -17.27 50.60
N THR A 52 -25.00 -17.75 49.54
CA THR A 52 -24.98 -17.11 48.23
C THR A 52 -25.52 -18.07 47.18
N GLN A 53 -26.48 -17.59 46.39
CA GLN A 53 -27.02 -18.30 45.24
C GLN A 53 -26.57 -17.61 43.95
N SER A 54 -26.06 -18.36 42.98
CA SER A 54 -25.69 -17.86 41.65
C SER A 54 -26.54 -18.53 40.57
N ILE A 55 -27.04 -17.74 39.62
CA ILE A 55 -27.82 -18.22 38.47
C ILE A 55 -27.07 -17.87 37.18
N CYS A 56 -26.77 -18.88 36.37
CA CYS A 56 -26.04 -18.71 35.12
C CYS A 56 -26.98 -18.82 33.92
N TYR A 57 -26.73 -18.02 32.88
CA TYR A 57 -27.47 -18.06 31.62
C TYR A 57 -26.52 -18.15 30.42
N ASP A 58 -26.96 -18.76 29.32
CA ASP A 58 -26.24 -18.71 28.04
C ASP A 58 -26.58 -17.44 27.23
N LYS A 59 -25.98 -17.31 26.04
CA LYS A 59 -26.26 -16.19 25.11
C LYS A 59 -27.66 -16.24 24.49
N ALA A 60 -28.35 -17.38 24.56
CA ALA A 60 -29.71 -17.57 24.05
C ALA A 60 -30.78 -17.39 25.15
N ASP A 61 -30.39 -16.86 26.30
CA ASP A 61 -31.26 -16.59 27.45
C ASP A 61 -31.77 -17.84 28.21
N ASN A 62 -31.14 -19.00 28.00
CA ASN A 62 -31.49 -20.19 28.80
C ASN A 62 -30.72 -20.19 30.12
N ARG A 63 -31.39 -20.54 31.22
CA ARG A 63 -30.74 -20.80 32.51
C ARG A 63 -29.90 -22.07 32.41
N THR A 64 -28.58 -21.93 32.53
CA THR A 64 -27.62 -23.04 32.38
C THR A 64 -27.21 -23.67 33.69
N GLN A 65 -27.20 -22.90 34.79
CA GLN A 65 -26.85 -23.42 36.12
C GLN A 65 -27.57 -22.67 37.25
N TYR A 66 -27.76 -23.36 38.37
CA TYR A 66 -28.15 -22.80 39.65
C TYR A 66 -27.28 -23.37 40.75
N LEU A 67 -26.60 -22.50 41.49
CA LEU A 67 -25.59 -22.86 42.46
C LEU A 67 -25.99 -22.22 43.79
N ALA A 68 -26.27 -23.01 44.82
CA ALA A 68 -26.51 -22.52 46.18
C ALA A 68 -25.34 -22.93 47.07
N ASN A 69 -24.63 -21.98 47.66
CA ASN A 69 -23.51 -22.25 48.54
C ASN A 69 -23.74 -21.59 49.91
N THR A 70 -23.80 -22.42 50.96
CA THR A 70 -23.90 -22.01 52.36
C THR A 70 -22.55 -21.72 53.01
N SER A 71 -21.47 -21.83 52.23
CA SER A 71 -20.12 -21.42 52.62
C SER A 71 -19.63 -20.36 51.64
N SER A 72 -18.92 -19.36 52.14
CA SER A 72 -18.52 -18.10 51.50
C SER A 72 -17.53 -18.24 50.32
N GLY A 73 -17.61 -19.32 49.54
CA GLY A 73 -16.93 -19.49 48.27
C GLY A 73 -17.79 -18.93 47.13
N SER A 74 -17.34 -17.83 46.54
CA SER A 74 -17.91 -17.22 45.34
C SER A 74 -17.87 -18.22 44.18
N VAL A 75 -18.97 -18.94 43.97
CA VAL A 75 -19.16 -19.71 42.74
C VAL A 75 -19.66 -18.72 41.69
N GLU A 76 -18.73 -18.05 41.04
CA GLU A 76 -19.02 -17.22 39.88
C GLU A 76 -19.24 -18.13 38.67
N CYS A 77 -20.23 -17.81 37.85
CA CYS A 77 -20.49 -18.52 36.61
C CYS A 77 -19.20 -18.55 35.80
N SER A 78 -18.63 -19.73 35.59
CA SER A 78 -17.44 -19.90 34.74
C SER A 78 -17.86 -19.66 33.29
N GLY A 79 -17.96 -18.40 32.92
CA GLY A 79 -17.94 -17.99 31.52
C GLY A 79 -16.59 -18.41 30.96
N SER A 80 -16.59 -19.42 30.09
CA SER A 80 -15.41 -19.76 29.29
C SER A 80 -14.84 -18.47 28.72
N ALA A 81 -13.56 -18.19 29.01
CA ALA A 81 -12.89 -17.00 28.50
C ALA A 81 -13.11 -16.92 26.98
N PRO A 82 -13.40 -15.74 26.42
CA PRO A 82 -13.53 -15.59 24.97
C PRO A 82 -12.29 -16.19 24.29
N PRO A 83 -12.44 -16.98 23.21
CA PRO A 83 -11.28 -17.46 22.47
C PRO A 83 -10.41 -16.25 22.08
N PRO A 84 -9.08 -16.38 22.11
CA PRO A 84 -8.20 -15.28 21.73
C PRO A 84 -8.58 -14.80 20.33
N PRO A 85 -8.55 -13.48 20.09
CA PRO A 85 -8.86 -12.95 18.76
C PRO A 85 -7.97 -13.63 17.72
N PRO A 86 -8.49 -13.93 16.52
CA PRO A 86 -7.68 -14.51 15.46
C PRO A 86 -6.47 -13.60 15.18
N PRO A 87 -5.31 -14.18 14.84
CA PRO A 87 -4.16 -13.39 14.47
C PRO A 87 -4.52 -12.44 13.32
N PRO A 88 -3.98 -11.21 13.31
CA PRO A 88 -4.24 -10.27 12.24
C PRO A 88 -3.86 -10.92 10.88
N PRO A 89 -4.62 -10.64 9.82
CA PRO A 89 -4.28 -11.13 8.49
C PRO A 89 -2.85 -10.68 8.12
N PRO A 90 -2.10 -11.50 7.37
CA PRO A 90 -0.77 -11.10 6.91
C PRO A 90 -0.86 -9.78 6.13
N PRO A 91 0.15 -8.90 6.25
CA PRO A 91 0.18 -7.67 5.49
C PRO A 91 0.06 -7.99 3.98
N PRO A 92 -0.63 -7.14 3.21
CA PRO A 92 -0.70 -7.30 1.77
C PRO A 92 0.73 -7.36 1.18
N PRO A 93 0.94 -8.14 0.09
CA PRO A 93 2.23 -8.15 -0.58
C PRO A 93 2.62 -6.73 -1.00
N PRO A 94 3.93 -6.41 -1.01
CA PRO A 94 4.38 -5.11 -1.47
C PRO A 94 3.89 -4.85 -2.90
N PRO A 95 3.60 -3.60 -3.26
CA PRO A 95 3.24 -3.25 -4.63
C PRO A 95 4.35 -3.69 -5.59
N PRO A 96 4.01 -4.08 -6.84
CA PRO A 96 5.02 -4.38 -7.84
C PRO A 96 5.94 -3.18 -8.06
N PRO A 97 7.22 -3.39 -8.45
CA PRO A 97 8.09 -2.30 -8.84
C PRO A 97 7.43 -1.44 -9.93
N PRO A 98 7.67 -0.12 -9.94
CA PRO A 98 7.23 0.70 -11.07
C PRO A 98 7.82 0.15 -12.37
N PRO A 99 7.12 0.28 -13.51
CA PRO A 99 7.68 -0.08 -14.81
C PRO A 99 9.03 0.61 -15.02
N PRO A 100 9.98 -0.01 -15.73
CA PRO A 100 11.16 0.70 -16.21
C PRO A 100 10.73 1.99 -16.90
N GLY A 101 11.39 3.11 -16.58
CA GLY A 101 11.09 4.38 -17.24
C GLY A 101 11.41 4.31 -18.73
N ASN A 102 10.69 5.07 -19.53
CA ASN A 102 11.01 5.28 -20.94
C ASN A 102 11.84 6.57 -21.06
N ASN A 103 13.16 6.47 -21.23
CA ASN A 103 13.99 7.65 -21.41
C ASN A 103 13.95 8.08 -22.88
N PRO A 104 14.08 9.38 -23.17
CA PRO A 104 14.08 9.85 -24.55
C PRO A 104 15.34 9.37 -25.30
N PRO A 105 15.28 9.29 -26.65
CA PRO A 105 16.44 8.94 -27.46
C PRO A 105 17.62 9.92 -27.24
N THR A 106 18.84 9.43 -27.38
CA THR A 106 20.05 10.26 -27.44
C THR A 106 20.40 10.55 -28.89
N THR A 107 20.33 11.82 -29.27
CA THR A 107 20.64 12.29 -30.63
C THR A 107 22.10 12.70 -30.78
N THR A 108 22.68 12.43 -31.95
CA THR A 108 24.02 12.90 -32.32
C THR A 108 23.93 13.95 -33.43
N THR A 109 24.74 15.01 -33.37
CA THR A 109 24.74 16.05 -34.41
C THR A 109 25.11 15.49 -35.78
N ASP A 110 24.32 15.85 -36.78
CA ASP A 110 24.48 15.46 -38.17
C ASP A 110 25.07 16.58 -39.03
N PHE A 111 25.73 16.17 -40.11
CA PHE A 111 26.35 17.08 -41.07
C PHE A 111 26.04 16.65 -42.50
N ALA A 112 25.68 17.63 -43.33
CA ALA A 112 25.53 17.44 -44.76
C ALA A 112 26.16 18.61 -45.52
N SER A 113 26.68 18.34 -46.71
CA SER A 113 27.23 19.40 -47.54
C SER A 113 27.11 19.10 -49.03
N ALA A 114 27.09 20.16 -49.83
CA ALA A 114 27.15 20.08 -51.28
C ALA A 114 28.21 21.05 -51.82
N SER A 115 28.86 20.69 -52.92
CA SER A 115 29.82 21.57 -53.59
C SER A 115 29.17 22.76 -54.31
N GLY A 116 27.87 22.67 -54.59
CA GLY A 116 27.07 23.73 -55.20
C GLY A 116 26.14 24.41 -54.20
N CYS A 117 25.57 25.55 -54.59
CA CYS A 117 24.55 26.25 -53.80
C CYS A 117 23.10 25.85 -54.14
N ASN A 118 22.91 25.05 -55.18
CA ASN A 118 21.61 24.52 -55.62
C ASN A 118 21.69 22.99 -55.64
N GLY A 119 20.58 22.33 -55.30
CA GLY A 119 20.48 20.89 -55.33
C GLY A 119 19.67 20.33 -54.16
N THR A 120 19.56 19.01 -54.14
CA THR A 120 18.84 18.26 -53.12
C THR A 120 19.78 17.23 -52.48
N LEU A 121 19.74 17.14 -51.16
CA LEU A 121 20.46 16.15 -50.35
C LEU A 121 19.45 15.26 -49.63
N TYR A 122 19.78 13.99 -49.47
CA TYR A 122 19.02 13.07 -48.63
C TYR A 122 19.89 12.67 -47.44
N VAL A 123 19.43 12.96 -46.23
CA VAL A 123 20.22 12.78 -45.01
C VAL A 123 19.46 11.87 -44.07
N ASN A 124 20.07 10.75 -43.69
CA ASN A 124 19.55 9.88 -42.64
C ASN A 124 20.01 10.43 -41.28
N LEU A 125 19.07 11.00 -40.52
CA LEU A 125 19.34 11.65 -39.23
C LEU A 125 19.32 10.67 -38.06
N THR A 126 18.63 9.53 -38.20
CA THR A 126 18.56 8.55 -37.09
C THR A 126 19.67 7.49 -37.17
N ALA A 127 20.66 7.66 -38.04
CA ALA A 127 21.68 6.64 -38.31
C ALA A 127 22.70 6.49 -37.18
N ASN A 128 22.97 7.58 -36.47
CA ASN A 128 23.92 7.72 -35.35
C ASN A 128 23.22 8.04 -34.02
N ASP A 129 21.89 7.97 -33.99
CA ASP A 129 21.07 8.15 -32.81
C ASP A 129 20.88 6.80 -32.09
N SER A 130 20.58 6.84 -30.80
CA SER A 130 20.35 5.64 -29.99
C SER A 130 19.27 5.84 -28.96
N ASP A 131 18.69 4.74 -28.48
CA ASP A 131 17.76 4.73 -27.35
C ASP A 131 18.40 3.99 -26.17
N PRO A 132 18.44 4.56 -24.94
CA PRO A 132 19.10 3.92 -23.80
C PRO A 132 18.51 2.54 -23.44
N GLU A 133 17.21 2.34 -23.69
CA GLU A 133 16.51 1.09 -23.42
C GLU A 133 16.36 0.19 -24.66
N GLY A 134 16.73 0.69 -25.85
CA GLY A 134 16.62 -0.03 -27.12
C GLY A 134 15.21 -0.03 -27.72
N ASN A 135 14.38 0.97 -27.40
CA ASN A 135 13.01 1.16 -27.91
C ASN A 135 13.00 1.62 -29.39
N LEU A 136 13.39 0.70 -30.27
CA LEU A 136 13.49 0.90 -31.71
C LEU A 136 12.21 0.46 -32.46
N PRO A 137 11.94 0.95 -33.67
CA PRO A 137 12.74 1.92 -34.43
C PRO A 137 12.56 3.36 -33.95
N LEU A 138 13.62 4.16 -34.10
CA LEU A 138 13.54 5.62 -33.98
C LEU A 138 12.83 6.23 -35.19
N ALA A 139 12.02 7.26 -34.97
CA ALA A 139 11.26 7.93 -36.01
C ALA A 139 11.31 9.45 -35.89
N LEU A 140 11.65 10.12 -36.99
CA LEU A 140 11.56 11.56 -37.15
C LEU A 140 10.11 12.01 -37.09
N THR A 141 9.83 12.96 -36.20
CA THR A 141 8.49 13.54 -36.01
C THR A 141 8.41 14.98 -36.51
N GLY A 142 9.54 15.65 -36.66
CA GLY A 142 9.60 17.02 -37.17
C GLY A 142 11.01 17.49 -37.47
N ILE A 143 11.09 18.54 -38.27
CA ILE A 143 12.33 19.29 -38.51
C ILE A 143 11.99 20.76 -38.70
N THR A 144 12.76 21.63 -38.05
CA THR A 144 12.60 23.08 -38.14
C THR A 144 13.92 23.72 -38.50
N ARG A 145 13.90 24.66 -39.45
CA ARG A 145 15.07 25.47 -39.78
C ARG A 145 15.22 26.57 -38.74
N ASN A 146 16.40 26.63 -38.13
CA ASN A 146 16.77 27.71 -37.23
C ASN A 146 17.43 28.85 -37.99
N GLN A 147 18.35 28.55 -38.91
CA GLN A 147 19.18 29.53 -39.61
C GLN A 147 19.46 29.10 -41.07
N GLY A 148 19.89 30.04 -41.92
CA GLY A 148 20.35 29.80 -43.29
C GLY A 148 19.26 29.73 -44.35
N SER A 149 19.63 29.32 -45.56
CA SER A 149 18.79 29.42 -46.78
C SER A 149 18.23 28.07 -47.27
N ALA A 150 18.78 26.93 -46.87
CA ALA A 150 18.31 25.59 -47.25
C ALA A 150 17.03 25.18 -46.51
N SER A 151 16.05 24.54 -47.17
CA SER A 151 14.87 23.94 -46.52
C SER A 151 15.08 22.45 -46.26
N ALA A 152 14.34 21.89 -45.30
CA ALA A 152 14.34 20.47 -45.02
C ALA A 152 12.91 19.97 -44.77
N THR A 153 12.61 18.78 -45.28
CA THR A 153 11.32 18.10 -45.09
C THR A 153 11.56 16.64 -44.71
N VAL A 154 10.83 16.14 -43.71
CA VAL A 154 10.86 14.71 -43.35
C VAL A 154 10.16 13.91 -44.45
N ILE A 155 10.86 12.94 -45.05
CA ILE A 155 10.34 12.10 -46.13
C ILE A 155 10.16 10.63 -45.73
N SER A 156 10.73 10.22 -44.59
CA SER A 156 10.54 8.91 -43.99
C SER A 156 10.84 8.98 -42.49
N ALA A 157 10.68 7.86 -41.78
CA ALA A 157 10.99 7.77 -40.35
C ALA A 157 12.46 8.10 -40.02
N SER A 158 13.40 8.00 -40.97
CA SER A 158 14.83 8.22 -40.68
C SER A 158 15.47 9.31 -41.53
N THR A 159 14.84 9.70 -42.63
CA THR A 159 15.48 10.53 -43.67
C THR A 159 14.72 11.82 -43.91
N VAL A 160 15.48 12.90 -44.05
CA VAL A 160 15.01 14.19 -44.54
C VAL A 160 15.51 14.45 -45.96
N GLU A 161 14.68 15.12 -46.75
CA GLU A 161 15.08 15.77 -48.00
C GLU A 161 15.45 17.22 -47.68
N VAL A 162 16.67 17.62 -48.01
CA VAL A 162 17.17 18.99 -47.84
C VAL A 162 17.34 19.63 -49.21
N VAL A 163 16.68 20.77 -49.45
CA VAL A 163 16.80 21.54 -50.69
C VAL A 163 17.60 22.81 -50.42
N LEU A 164 18.72 22.99 -51.13
CA LEU A 164 19.59 24.13 -50.95
C LEU A 164 18.96 25.43 -51.47
N GLY A 165 19.18 26.53 -50.76
CA GLY A 165 18.50 27.81 -51.02
C GLY A 165 19.07 28.67 -52.15
N GLY A 166 20.05 28.18 -52.92
CA GLY A 166 20.67 28.94 -54.02
C GLY A 166 21.63 30.05 -53.55
N VAL A 167 22.02 30.05 -52.28
CA VAL A 167 22.95 31.03 -51.70
C VAL A 167 24.34 30.43 -51.59
N ALA A 168 25.32 31.06 -52.24
CA ALA A 168 26.71 30.58 -52.23
C ALA A 168 27.28 30.63 -50.82
N PHE A 169 27.97 29.56 -50.41
CA PHE A 169 28.59 29.43 -49.08
C PHE A 169 27.61 29.58 -47.91
N ASP A 170 26.33 29.26 -48.13
CA ASP A 170 25.31 29.27 -47.07
C ASP A 170 25.60 28.19 -46.01
N PHE A 171 25.31 28.54 -44.77
CA PHE A 171 25.31 27.61 -43.65
C PHE A 171 23.92 27.60 -43.01
N SER A 172 23.24 26.47 -43.11
CA SER A 172 21.90 26.26 -42.57
C SER A 172 21.95 25.34 -41.36
N LEU A 173 21.26 25.73 -40.29
CA LEU A 173 21.10 24.95 -39.06
C LEU A 173 19.65 24.53 -38.92
N PHE A 174 19.42 23.25 -38.66
CA PHE A 174 18.12 22.70 -38.37
C PHE A 174 18.14 21.99 -37.03
N THR A 175 17.03 22.03 -36.31
CA THR A 175 16.76 21.13 -35.20
C THR A 175 15.69 20.14 -35.64
N TYR A 176 15.98 18.86 -35.52
CA TYR A 176 15.03 17.78 -35.75
C TYR A 176 14.53 17.20 -34.44
N THR A 177 13.38 16.52 -34.49
CA THR A 177 12.82 15.78 -33.35
C THR A 177 12.69 14.31 -33.74
N VAL A 178 13.18 13.44 -32.88
CA VAL A 178 13.08 11.98 -33.01
C VAL A 178 12.29 11.41 -31.85
N ALA A 179 11.49 10.38 -32.12
CA ALA A 179 10.74 9.62 -31.13
C ALA A 179 11.18 8.15 -31.12
N ASP A 180 11.17 7.54 -29.94
CA ASP A 180 11.27 6.08 -29.80
C ASP A 180 9.92 5.38 -30.12
N SER A 181 9.91 4.04 -30.06
CA SER A 181 8.70 3.24 -30.32
C SER A 181 7.58 3.39 -29.27
N LEU A 182 7.89 3.97 -28.09
CA LEU A 182 6.98 4.19 -26.97
C LEU A 182 6.52 5.66 -26.87
N GLY A 183 7.05 6.54 -27.71
CA GLY A 183 6.68 7.94 -27.87
C GLY A 183 7.50 8.94 -27.06
N ALA A 184 8.59 8.57 -26.36
CA ALA A 184 9.47 9.61 -25.80
C ALA A 184 10.31 10.25 -26.90
N THR A 185 10.54 11.55 -26.77
CA THR A 185 11.13 12.38 -27.83
C THR A 185 12.35 13.14 -27.37
N SER A 186 13.30 13.34 -28.26
CA SER A 186 14.44 14.24 -28.10
C SER A 186 14.70 15.02 -29.38
N THR A 187 15.60 16.00 -29.30
CA THR A 187 15.96 16.88 -30.40
C THR A 187 17.45 16.84 -30.70
N GLY A 188 17.79 16.71 -31.98
CA GLY A 188 19.16 16.79 -32.48
C GLY A 188 19.34 17.91 -33.49
N ASP A 189 20.58 18.19 -33.86
CA ASP A 189 20.94 19.25 -34.79
C ASP A 189 21.48 18.69 -36.11
N LEU A 190 21.07 19.28 -37.23
CA LEU A 190 21.60 19.04 -38.55
C LEU A 190 22.25 20.33 -39.08
N ASN A 191 23.55 20.23 -39.38
CA ASN A 191 24.35 21.29 -39.99
C ASN A 191 24.48 21.05 -41.50
N VAL A 192 24.02 22.00 -42.31
CA VAL A 192 24.08 21.91 -43.78
C VAL A 192 24.93 23.04 -44.34
N ALA A 193 25.96 22.68 -45.11
CA ALA A 193 26.81 23.64 -45.80
C ALA A 193 26.62 23.58 -47.33
N ALA A 194 26.39 24.74 -47.95
CA ALA A 194 26.34 24.90 -49.39
C ALA A 194 27.67 25.42 -49.93
N GLY A 195 28.03 25.00 -51.15
CA GLY A 195 29.24 25.47 -51.82
C GLY A 195 28.99 26.72 -52.68
N SER A 196 29.83 26.95 -53.68
CA SER A 196 29.67 28.10 -54.58
C SER A 196 28.51 27.91 -55.55
N CYS A 197 27.87 29.00 -55.96
CA CYS A 197 26.98 28.96 -57.11
C CYS A 197 27.84 28.97 -58.38
N SER A 198 27.79 27.89 -59.17
CA SER A 198 28.41 27.93 -60.49
C SER A 198 27.69 28.98 -61.35
N GLY A 199 28.28 30.16 -61.47
CA GLY A 199 27.94 31.09 -62.54
C GLY A 199 28.50 30.52 -63.83
N GLY A 200 27.65 30.26 -64.81
CA GLY A 200 28.10 29.92 -66.16
C GLY A 200 29.13 30.94 -66.62
N GLY A 201 30.33 30.48 -66.93
CA GLY A 201 31.40 31.31 -67.47
C GLY A 201 31.03 31.83 -68.86
N GLY A 202 30.25 32.89 -68.93
CA GLY A 202 30.16 33.75 -70.11
C GLY A 202 31.39 34.64 -70.14
N GLY A 203 32.51 34.12 -70.66
CA GLY A 203 33.62 34.97 -71.06
C GLY A 203 33.14 35.94 -72.17
N PRO A 204 33.59 37.20 -72.18
CA PRO A 204 33.22 38.13 -73.24
C PRO A 204 33.71 37.57 -74.61
N PRO A 205 32.91 37.68 -75.68
CA PRO A 205 33.39 37.32 -77.01
C PRO A 205 34.58 38.21 -77.38
N LEU A 206 35.67 37.58 -77.80
CA LEU A 206 36.83 38.23 -78.42
C LEU A 206 36.44 38.82 -79.78
#